data_AF-A0A080ZI92-F1
#
_entry.id   AF-A0A080ZI92-F1
#
_cell.length_a   1.000
_cell.length_b   1.000
_cell.length_c   1.000
_cell.angle_alpha   90.00
_cell.angle_beta   90.00
_cell.angle_gamma   90.00
#
_symmetry.space_group_name_H-M   'P 1'
#
loop_
_entity.id
_entity.type
_entity.pdbx_description
1 polymer ?
#
loop_
_entity_poly.entity_id
_entity_poly.type
_entity_poly.pdbx_seq_one_letter_code
_entity_poly.pdbx_strand_id
1 'polypeptide(L)'
;MALVSACRATTLFMSWAISEEAQTSVVTPSVRTDINTNNPWDIPEAYMAEFPKFMEDRTTAEEWRQTFTLYIGEAQGKPSPGWLGLHSGQ
;
A
#
# COMPACT_ATOMS: atom_id res chain seq x y z
N MET A 1 -24.14 -3.09 -19.73
CA MET A 1 -24.77 -2.88 -18.40
C MET A 1 -23.85 -3.25 -17.22
N ALA A 2 -23.06 -4.33 -17.30
CA ALA A 2 -22.11 -4.73 -16.23
C ALA A 2 -20.96 -3.74 -15.96
N LEU A 3 -20.35 -3.16 -17.00
CA LEU A 3 -19.25 -2.18 -16.88
C LEU A 3 -19.65 -0.90 -16.10
N VAL A 4 -20.88 -0.42 -16.30
CA VAL A 4 -21.39 0.77 -15.57
C VAL A 4 -21.69 0.44 -14.10
N SER A 5 -22.11 -0.80 -13.80
CA SER A 5 -22.36 -1.26 -12.43
C SER A 5 -21.07 -1.45 -11.62
N ALA A 6 -20.03 -2.04 -12.23
CA ALA A 6 -18.71 -2.20 -11.61
C ALA A 6 -18.08 -0.84 -11.26
N CYS A 7 -18.16 0.14 -12.17
CA CYS A 7 -17.70 1.50 -11.92
C CYS A 7 -18.38 2.12 -10.69
N ARG A 8 -19.69 1.93 -10.51
CA ARG A 8 -20.42 2.41 -9.33
C ARG A 8 -19.99 1.73 -8.04
N ALA A 9 -19.77 0.42 -8.06
CA ALA A 9 -19.28 -0.32 -6.88
C ALA A 9 -17.88 0.13 -6.48
N THR A 10 -16.97 0.33 -7.44
CA THR A 10 -15.64 0.87 -7.19
C THR A 10 -15.69 2.28 -6.60
N THR A 11 -16.50 3.18 -7.17
CA THR A 11 -16.66 4.54 -6.62
C THR A 11 -17.21 4.51 -5.21
N LEU A 12 -18.21 3.66 -4.92
CA LEU A 12 -18.75 3.50 -3.58
C LEU A 12 -17.68 3.02 -2.59
N PHE A 13 -16.89 2.01 -2.97
CA PHE A 13 -15.82 1.51 -2.12
C PHE A 13 -14.76 2.59 -1.83
N MET A 14 -14.30 3.30 -2.85
CA MET A 14 -13.32 4.38 -2.67
C MET A 14 -13.87 5.50 -1.77
N SER A 15 -15.16 5.83 -1.91
CA SER A 15 -15.84 6.83 -1.08
C SER A 15 -15.96 6.36 0.38
N TRP A 16 -16.29 5.09 0.60
CA TRP A 16 -16.33 4.50 1.94
C TRP A 16 -14.93 4.46 2.57
N ALA A 17 -13.89 4.08 1.83
CA ALA A 17 -12.53 3.97 2.36
C ALA A 17 -11.99 5.30 2.92
N ILE A 18 -12.42 6.45 2.38
CA ILE A 18 -12.07 7.80 2.88
C ILE A 18 -13.14 8.41 3.80
N SER A 19 -14.25 7.70 4.04
CA SER A 19 -15.31 8.17 4.94
C SER A 19 -14.79 8.34 6.37
N GLU A 20 -15.44 9.18 7.17
CA GLU A 20 -15.09 9.38 8.57
C GLU A 20 -15.22 8.08 9.37
N GLU A 21 -16.27 7.29 9.10
CA GLU A 21 -16.49 5.98 9.70
C GLU A 21 -15.27 5.06 9.49
N ALA A 22 -14.85 4.84 8.25
CA ALA A 22 -13.72 3.95 7.96
C ALA A 22 -12.39 4.52 8.49
N GLN A 23 -12.20 5.83 8.39
CA GLN A 23 -10.98 6.51 8.83
C GLN A 23 -10.81 6.58 10.36
N THR A 24 -11.88 6.38 11.13
CA THR A 24 -11.83 6.34 12.60
C THR A 24 -11.89 4.92 13.18
N SER A 25 -12.44 3.94 12.43
CA SER A 25 -12.67 2.58 12.95
C SER A 25 -11.82 1.48 12.31
N VAL A 26 -11.36 1.65 11.07
CA VAL A 26 -10.65 0.61 10.30
C VAL A 26 -9.23 1.01 9.93
N VAL A 27 -9.04 2.27 9.52
CA VAL A 27 -7.74 2.75 9.03
C VAL A 27 -6.98 3.44 10.17
N THR A 28 -5.75 3.01 10.40
CA THR A 28 -4.85 3.66 11.35
C THR A 28 -3.42 3.60 10.80
N PRO A 29 -2.70 4.73 10.71
CA PRO A 29 -3.17 6.11 10.93
C PRO A 29 -4.09 6.61 9.80
N SER A 30 -4.97 7.57 10.10
CA SER A 30 -5.84 8.18 9.09
C SER A 30 -5.04 9.02 8.10
N VAL A 31 -5.47 9.04 6.83
CA VAL A 31 -4.92 9.90 5.77
C VAL A 31 -5.61 11.27 5.70
N ARG A 32 -6.66 11.48 6.50
CA ARG A 32 -7.45 12.72 6.55
C ARG A 32 -6.85 13.70 7.55
N THR A 33 -6.57 14.91 7.08
CA THR A 33 -5.99 16.01 7.88
C THR A 33 -6.95 16.57 8.93
N ASP A 34 -8.26 16.31 8.80
CA ASP A 34 -9.30 16.80 9.71
C ASP A 34 -9.65 15.82 10.84
N ILE A 35 -9.08 14.60 10.83
CA ILE A 35 -9.32 13.57 11.86
C ILE A 35 -8.08 13.37 12.74
N ASN A 36 -6.89 13.25 12.15
CA ASN A 36 -5.67 12.92 12.88
C ASN A 36 -4.86 14.17 13.25
N THR A 37 -4.43 14.27 14.51
CA THR A 37 -3.54 15.33 14.98
C THR A 37 -2.05 14.96 14.91
N ASN A 38 -1.74 13.67 14.78
CA ASN A 38 -0.38 13.14 14.67
C ASN A 38 -0.22 12.47 13.30
N ASN A 39 -0.03 13.28 12.26
CA ASN A 39 0.00 12.72 10.92
C ASN A 39 1.33 12.03 10.63
N PRO A 40 1.33 10.93 9.84
CA PRO A 40 2.55 10.23 9.48
C PRO A 40 3.57 11.09 8.74
N TRP A 41 3.10 12.10 7.99
CA TRP A 41 3.96 13.03 7.25
C TRP A 41 4.58 14.13 8.13
N ASP A 42 4.13 14.28 9.37
CA ASP A 42 4.72 15.23 10.33
C ASP A 42 5.95 14.63 11.06
N ILE A 43 6.25 13.34 10.84
CA ILE A 43 7.39 12.62 11.43
C ILE A 43 8.59 12.74 10.48
N PRO A 44 9.63 13.54 10.80
CA PRO A 44 10.76 13.76 9.89
C PRO A 44 11.50 12.46 9.53
N GLU A 45 11.64 11.54 10.49
CA GLU A 45 12.35 10.27 10.33
C GLU A 45 11.57 9.25 9.50
N ALA A 46 10.28 9.49 9.22
CA ALA A 46 9.48 8.57 8.42
C ALA A 46 9.75 8.71 6.91
N TYR A 47 10.33 9.83 6.47
CA TYR A 47 10.67 10.10 5.06
C TYR A 47 9.54 9.74 4.07
N MET A 48 8.29 10.01 4.45
CA MET A 48 7.09 9.54 3.72
C MET A 48 7.08 9.95 2.24
N ALA A 49 7.62 11.12 1.92
CA ALA A 49 7.70 11.64 0.54
C ALA A 49 8.82 11.00 -0.29
N GLU A 50 9.82 10.39 0.33
CA GLU A 50 10.97 9.80 -0.36
C GLU A 50 10.73 8.35 -0.77
N PHE A 51 9.88 7.62 -0.04
CA PHE A 51 9.58 6.22 -0.36
C PHE A 51 8.99 6.03 -1.78
N PRO A 52 8.02 6.84 -2.25
CA PRO A 52 7.55 6.74 -3.64
C PRO A 52 8.66 6.98 -4.67
N LYS A 53 9.53 7.96 -4.44
CA LYS A 53 10.66 8.27 -5.33
C LYS A 53 11.65 7.11 -5.40
N PHE A 54 11.95 6.49 -4.26
CA PHE A 54 12.77 5.28 -4.20
C PHE A 54 12.14 4.12 -4.99
N MET A 55 10.81 3.94 -4.88
CA MET A 55 10.12 2.86 -5.57
C MET A 55 10.00 3.05 -7.09
N GLU A 56 10.03 4.30 -7.57
CA GLU A 56 10.08 4.65 -9.00
C GLU A 56 11.43 4.30 -9.64
N ASP A 57 12.55 4.46 -8.90
CA ASP A 57 13.86 4.01 -9.36
C ASP A 57 14.03 2.49 -9.16
N ARG A 58 13.63 1.74 -10.18
CA ARG A 58 13.71 0.27 -10.17
C ARG A 58 15.15 -0.26 -10.16
N THR A 59 16.12 0.52 -10.65
CA THR A 59 17.52 0.11 -10.68
C THR A 59 18.10 0.18 -9.28
N THR A 60 17.98 1.33 -8.64
CA THR A 60 18.47 1.52 -7.26
C THR A 60 17.76 0.58 -6.29
N ALA A 61 16.43 0.42 -6.40
CA ALA A 61 15.69 -0.49 -5.53
C ALA A 61 16.16 -1.95 -5.65
N GLU A 62 16.52 -2.40 -6.86
CA GLU A 62 17.03 -3.75 -7.10
C GLU A 62 18.45 -3.93 -6.57
N GLU A 63 19.34 -2.94 -6.74
CA GLU A 63 20.69 -2.97 -6.18
C GLU A 63 20.68 -3.10 -4.65
N TRP A 64 19.82 -2.34 -3.97
CA TRP A 64 19.62 -2.46 -2.53
C TRP A 64 19.07 -3.82 -2.14
N ARG A 65 18.10 -4.36 -2.89
CA ARG A 65 17.56 -5.71 -2.63
C ARG A 65 18.65 -6.78 -2.71
N GLN A 66 19.49 -6.74 -3.75
CA GLN A 66 20.61 -7.67 -3.92
C GLN A 66 21.65 -7.53 -2.82
N THR A 67 21.95 -6.29 -2.43
CA THR A 67 22.85 -6.00 -1.31
C THR A 67 22.32 -6.64 -0.03
N PHE A 68 21.04 -6.47 0.30
CA PHE A 68 20.44 -7.13 1.46
C PHE A 68 20.53 -8.66 1.37
N THR A 69 20.24 -9.26 0.21
CA THR A 69 20.38 -10.71 0.01
C THR A 69 21.77 -11.23 0.38
N LEU A 70 22.84 -10.46 0.13
CA LEU A 70 24.19 -10.85 0.54
C LEU A 70 24.36 -10.94 2.07
N TYR A 71 23.63 -10.12 2.83
CA TYR A 71 23.75 -10.05 4.30
C TYR A 71 22.73 -10.92 5.04
N ILE A 72 21.50 -11.01 4.55
CA ILE A 72 20.39 -11.70 5.24
C ILE A 72 19.93 -12.98 4.53
N GLY A 73 20.54 -13.32 3.39
CA GLY A 73 20.23 -14.50 2.59
C GLY A 73 19.00 -14.34 1.70
N GLU A 74 18.70 -15.39 0.95
CA GLU A 74 17.49 -15.45 0.11
C GLU A 74 16.23 -15.57 0.95
N ALA A 75 15.12 -15.00 0.49
CA ALA A 75 13.83 -15.13 1.15
C ALA A 75 13.40 -16.61 1.21
N GLN A 76 13.14 -17.10 2.43
CA GLN A 76 12.78 -18.50 2.67
C GLN A 76 11.27 -18.66 2.94
N GLY A 77 10.76 -19.86 2.67
CA GLY A 77 9.36 -20.23 2.93
C GLY A 77 8.43 -19.96 1.75
N LYS A 78 7.17 -20.37 1.91
CA LYS A 78 6.14 -20.14 0.88
C LYS A 78 5.65 -18.69 0.96
N PRO A 79 5.26 -18.07 -0.16
CA PRO A 79 4.61 -16.76 -0.14
C PRO A 79 3.35 -16.81 0.74
N SER A 80 3.19 -15.84 1.64
CA SER A 80 2.06 -15.80 2.58
C SER A 80 0.68 -15.73 1.91
N PRO A 81 0.50 -15.10 0.72
CA PRO A 81 -0.77 -15.17 -0.01
C PRO A 81 -0.99 -16.50 -0.75
N GLY A 82 -0.05 -17.45 -0.69
CA GLY A 82 -0.05 -18.66 -1.50
C GLY A 82 0.37 -18.41 -2.96
N TRP A 83 -0.08 -19.27 -3.88
CA TRP A 83 0.18 -19.15 -5.32
C TRP A 83 -1.11 -18.85 -6.06
N LEU A 84 -1.36 -17.56 -6.33
CA LEU A 84 -2.63 -17.09 -6.92
C LEU A 84 -2.74 -17.38 -8.43
N GLY A 85 -1.63 -17.65 -9.11
CA GLY A 85 -1.60 -17.87 -10.56
C GLY A 85 -1.94 -16.62 -11.38
N LEU A 86 -2.21 -16.81 -12.67
CA LEU A 86 -2.46 -15.71 -13.62
C LEU A 86 -3.89 -15.15 -13.54
N HIS A 87 -4.86 -15.96 -13.13
CA HIS A 87 -6.29 -15.65 -13.15
C HIS A 87 -6.93 -15.96 -11.79
N SER A 88 -6.59 -15.17 -10.78
CA SER A 88 -7.17 -15.31 -9.45
C SER A 88 -8.58 -14.71 -9.40
N GLY A 89 -9.57 -15.50 -9.00
CA GLY A 89 -10.95 -15.03 -8.82
C GLY A 89 -11.72 -14.76 -10.11
N GLN A 90 -11.25 -15.27 -11.27
CA GLN A 90 -12.09 -15.42 -12.47
C GLN A 90 -12.99 -16.65 -12.36
#